data_AF-A0A8J7Z6B9-F1
#
_entry.id   AF-A0A8J7Z6B9-F1
#
_cell.length_a   1.000
_cell.length_b   1.000
_cell.length_c   1.000
_cell.angle_alpha   90.00
_cell.angle_beta   90.00
_cell.angle_gamma   90.00
#
_symmetry.space_group_name_H-M   'P 1'
#
loop_
_entity.id
_entity.type
_entity.pdbx_description
1 polymer ?
#
loop_
_entity_poly.entity_id
_entity_poly.type
_entity_poly.pdbx_seq_one_letter_code
_entity_poly.pdbx_strand_id
1 'polypeptide(L)'
;MKTKIIDYDEIKLVGCIFYGDPFHSVKGWDMENEIGKLWSRFMKLMAEVKFQIKDNVVNPNMSYEVHIDPVVVKEEKKWYVFIGIEVKSFENIPLEMFCKILPKTKYAVFTAKGDEFKTANDTIYNEWLPNSKHKEAHSYQIQAYDSNRFFGMDNLDSELDFYVPIK
;
A
#
# COMPACT_ATOMS: atom_id res chain seq x y z
N MET A 1 -14.83 1.85 -11.06
CA MET A 1 -14.35 2.24 -9.71
C MET A 1 -15.19 3.34 -9.06
N LYS A 2 -15.58 3.13 -7.79
CA LYS A 2 -16.26 4.13 -6.93
C LYS A 2 -15.23 4.97 -6.18
N THR A 3 -15.39 6.29 -6.15
CA THR A 3 -14.49 7.22 -5.44
C THR A 3 -15.16 7.83 -4.21
N LYS A 4 -14.43 7.94 -3.11
CA LYS A 4 -14.81 8.73 -1.93
C LYS A 4 -13.64 9.59 -1.46
N ILE A 5 -13.92 10.77 -0.91
CA ILE A 5 -12.91 11.61 -0.28
C ILE A 5 -13.00 11.43 1.23
N ILE A 6 -11.86 11.19 1.88
CA ILE A 6 -11.76 11.07 3.33
C ILE A 6 -10.64 11.96 3.87
N ASP A 7 -10.80 12.42 5.09
CA ASP A 7 -9.72 12.98 5.89
C ASP A 7 -9.11 11.83 6.72
N TYR A 8 -7.79 11.75 6.73
CA TYR A 8 -7.07 10.82 7.59
C TYR A 8 -5.99 11.58 8.35
N ASP A 9 -5.82 11.27 9.64
CA ASP A 9 -4.67 11.76 10.40
C ASP A 9 -3.38 11.08 9.89
N GLU A 10 -2.30 11.16 10.64
CA GLU A 10 -1.09 10.40 10.28
C GLU A 10 -1.36 8.89 10.29
N ILE A 11 -0.83 8.16 9.31
CA ILE A 11 -0.88 6.69 9.29
C ILE A 11 0.48 6.17 9.73
N LYS A 12 0.51 5.41 10.82
CA LYS A 12 1.72 4.75 11.33
C LYS A 12 1.71 3.30 10.87
N LEU A 13 2.66 2.95 10.02
CA LEU A 13 2.82 1.61 9.48
C LEU A 13 4.05 0.92 10.06
N VAL A 14 3.91 -0.37 10.29
CA VAL A 14 5.01 -1.27 10.66
C VAL A 14 5.00 -2.47 9.72
N GLY A 15 6.18 -2.82 9.19
CA GLY A 15 6.30 -3.96 8.28
C GLY A 15 7.65 -4.05 7.59
N CYS A 16 7.67 -4.45 6.33
CA CYS A 16 8.88 -4.65 5.55
C CYS A 16 9.02 -3.60 4.44
N ILE A 17 10.26 -3.26 4.10
CA ILE A 17 10.58 -2.32 3.02
C ILE A 17 11.46 -2.96 1.95
N PHE A 18 11.28 -2.50 0.72
CA PHE A 18 12.13 -2.76 -0.44
C PHE A 18 12.47 -1.41 -1.12
N TYR A 19 13.69 -1.29 -1.63
CA TYR A 19 14.11 -0.19 -2.49
C TYR A 19 14.89 -0.76 -3.68
N GLY A 20 14.41 -0.52 -4.89
CA GLY A 20 14.98 -1.07 -6.12
C GLY A 20 13.97 -1.08 -7.25
N ASP A 21 14.29 -1.77 -8.35
CA ASP A 21 13.34 -2.05 -9.44
C ASP A 21 12.53 -3.31 -9.08
N PRO A 22 11.26 -3.19 -8.66
CA PRO A 22 10.46 -4.33 -8.26
C PRO A 22 10.09 -5.22 -9.46
N PHE A 23 10.24 -4.72 -10.69
CA PHE A 23 9.83 -5.39 -11.93
C PHE A 23 11.01 -5.86 -12.79
N HIS A 24 12.25 -5.80 -12.26
CA HIS A 24 13.43 -6.22 -13.01
C HIS A 24 13.39 -7.71 -13.42
N SER A 25 12.78 -8.56 -12.58
CA SER A 25 12.67 -10.00 -12.81
C SER A 25 11.38 -10.40 -13.54
N VAL A 26 10.22 -9.88 -13.08
CA VAL A 26 8.88 -10.20 -13.60
C VAL A 26 8.00 -8.94 -13.51
N LYS A 27 7.01 -8.79 -14.41
CA LYS A 27 6.10 -7.63 -14.45
C LYS A 27 5.21 -7.50 -13.19
N GLY A 28 4.42 -6.43 -13.11
CA GLY A 28 3.50 -6.20 -12.00
C GLY A 28 2.42 -7.28 -11.85
N TRP A 29 1.83 -7.35 -10.65
CA TRP A 29 0.79 -8.33 -10.27
C TRP A 29 1.24 -9.80 -10.35
N ASP A 30 2.52 -10.07 -10.09
CA ASP A 30 3.10 -11.41 -10.05
C ASP A 30 3.72 -11.66 -8.66
N MET A 31 3.50 -12.83 -8.08
CA MET A 31 4.03 -13.18 -6.76
C MET A 31 5.55 -13.43 -6.75
N GLU A 32 6.15 -13.68 -7.91
CA GLU A 32 7.58 -13.93 -8.07
C GLU A 32 8.40 -12.65 -8.29
N ASN A 33 7.74 -11.50 -8.44
CA ASN A 33 8.42 -10.21 -8.43
C ASN A 33 8.83 -9.80 -6.99
N GLU A 34 9.54 -8.69 -6.86
CA GLU A 34 10.08 -8.28 -5.55
C GLU A 34 9.00 -7.84 -4.56
N ILE A 35 7.83 -7.42 -5.04
CA ILE A 35 6.67 -7.07 -4.21
C ILE A 35 6.04 -8.34 -3.63
N GLY A 36 5.83 -9.36 -4.46
CA GLY A 36 5.34 -10.65 -4.01
C GLY A 36 6.27 -11.33 -3.00
N LYS A 37 7.59 -11.27 -3.23
CA LYS A 37 8.60 -11.72 -2.25
C LYS A 37 8.54 -10.90 -0.96
N LEU A 38 8.35 -9.59 -1.05
CA LEU A 38 8.20 -8.71 0.12
C LEU A 38 6.95 -9.07 0.94
N TRP A 39 5.81 -9.33 0.29
CA TRP A 39 4.60 -9.87 0.93
C TRP A 39 4.87 -11.21 1.62
N SER A 40 5.52 -12.15 0.91
CA SER A 40 5.85 -13.47 1.47
C SER A 40 6.71 -13.36 2.73
N ARG A 41 7.72 -12.49 2.71
CA ARG A 41 8.55 -12.20 3.90
C ARG A 41 7.72 -11.59 5.03
N PHE A 42 6.92 -10.57 4.73
CA PHE A 42 6.07 -9.92 5.73
C PHE A 42 5.09 -10.90 6.39
N MET A 43 4.41 -11.74 5.61
CA MET A 43 3.45 -12.72 6.12
C MET A 43 4.11 -13.80 7.00
N LYS A 44 5.29 -14.28 6.61
CA LYS A 44 6.07 -15.22 7.43
C LYS A 44 6.49 -14.58 8.75
N LEU A 45 7.01 -13.35 8.71
CA LEU A 45 7.42 -12.64 9.91
C LEU A 45 6.22 -12.39 10.84
N MET A 46 5.08 -11.93 10.29
CA MET A 46 3.83 -11.76 11.04
C MET A 46 3.37 -13.05 11.72
N ALA A 47 3.49 -14.21 11.07
CA ALA A 47 3.13 -15.49 11.68
C ALA A 47 3.93 -15.76 12.98
N GLU A 48 5.21 -15.39 13.00
CA GLU A 48 6.13 -15.57 14.13
C GLU A 48 5.95 -14.50 15.23
N VAL A 49 5.81 -13.23 14.84
CA VAL A 49 5.89 -12.10 15.80
C VAL A 49 4.58 -11.40 16.08
N LYS A 50 3.45 -11.83 15.50
CA LYS A 50 2.12 -11.19 15.69
C LYS A 50 1.76 -10.92 17.16
N PHE A 51 2.15 -11.82 18.06
CA PHE A 51 1.79 -11.69 19.48
C PHE A 51 2.44 -10.47 20.14
N GLN A 52 3.57 -9.98 19.61
CA GLN A 52 4.30 -8.81 20.13
C GLN A 52 3.57 -7.50 19.80
N ILE A 53 2.82 -7.47 18.70
CA ILE A 53 2.23 -6.23 18.16
C ILE A 53 0.69 -6.24 18.11
N LYS A 54 0.04 -7.37 18.43
CA LYS A 54 -1.43 -7.57 18.29
C LYS A 54 -2.28 -6.45 18.91
N ASP A 55 -1.91 -5.96 20.10
CA ASP A 55 -2.71 -4.97 20.85
C ASP A 55 -2.50 -3.54 20.31
N ASN A 56 -1.42 -3.36 19.54
CA ASN A 56 -1.03 -2.12 18.91
C ASN A 56 -1.63 -1.96 17.49
N VAL A 57 -2.14 -3.03 16.88
CA VAL A 57 -2.75 -2.96 15.53
C VAL A 57 -4.05 -2.14 15.57
N VAL A 58 -4.22 -1.23 14.59
CA VAL A 58 -5.43 -0.42 14.45
C VAL A 58 -6.59 -1.24 13.91
N ASN A 59 -6.36 -2.02 12.85
CA ASN A 59 -7.33 -2.95 12.28
C ASN A 59 -6.65 -4.26 11.84
N PRO A 60 -6.96 -5.40 12.48
CA PRO A 60 -6.29 -6.67 12.19
C PRO A 60 -6.66 -7.27 10.82
N ASN A 61 -7.70 -6.77 10.16
CA ASN A 61 -8.13 -7.23 8.84
C ASN A 61 -7.50 -6.43 7.70
N MET A 62 -6.76 -5.35 8.01
CA MET A 62 -6.18 -4.46 7.01
C MET A 62 -4.68 -4.69 6.90
N SER A 63 -4.19 -4.77 5.67
CA SER A 63 -2.77 -4.67 5.35
C SER A 63 -2.57 -3.71 4.18
N TYR A 64 -1.39 -3.11 4.10
CA TYR A 64 -1.12 -1.99 3.21
C TYR A 64 0.14 -2.24 2.41
N GLU A 65 0.06 -1.99 1.11
CA GLU A 65 1.20 -1.87 0.21
C GLU A 65 1.32 -0.41 -0.23
N VAL A 66 2.44 0.23 0.08
CA VAL A 66 2.69 1.64 -0.21
C VAL A 66 3.78 1.76 -1.26
N HIS A 67 3.44 2.39 -2.38
CA HIS A 67 4.38 2.75 -3.44
C HIS A 67 4.80 4.19 -3.23
N ILE A 68 6.09 4.45 -3.09
CA ILE A 68 6.62 5.80 -2.78
C ILE A 68 7.69 6.17 -3.80
N ASP A 69 7.52 7.33 -4.41
CA ASP A 69 8.48 7.86 -5.37
C ASP A 69 9.69 8.48 -4.65
N PRO A 70 10.92 8.16 -5.06
CA PRO A 70 12.12 8.80 -4.54
C PRO A 70 12.19 10.27 -4.97
N VAL A 71 12.47 11.16 -4.01
CA VAL A 71 12.60 12.60 -4.27
C VAL A 71 13.94 12.94 -4.95
N VAL A 72 15.01 12.22 -4.61
CA VAL A 72 16.40 12.59 -4.96
C VAL A 72 16.92 11.83 -6.20
N VAL A 73 16.52 10.57 -6.37
CA VAL A 73 17.00 9.72 -7.47
C VAL A 73 15.84 9.38 -8.39
N LYS A 74 15.54 10.26 -9.35
CA LYS A 74 14.50 10.01 -10.37
C LYS A 74 15.04 9.25 -11.59
N GLU A 75 16.36 9.16 -11.74
CA GLU A 75 17.01 8.66 -12.95
C GLU A 75 17.19 7.14 -13.00
N GLU A 76 16.79 6.43 -11.95
CA GLU A 76 16.82 4.97 -11.92
C GLU A 76 15.40 4.48 -11.69
N LYS A 77 14.95 3.44 -12.43
CA LYS A 77 13.65 2.76 -12.28
C LYS A 77 13.53 2.08 -10.91
N LYS A 78 13.67 2.84 -9.84
CA LYS A 78 13.75 2.40 -8.46
C LYS A 78 12.65 3.11 -7.68
N TRP A 79 11.93 2.34 -6.90
CA TRP A 79 10.86 2.83 -6.06
C TRP A 79 11.02 2.24 -4.67
N TYR A 80 10.46 2.91 -3.67
CA TYR A 80 10.26 2.28 -2.39
C TYR A 80 8.91 1.57 -2.41
N VAL A 81 8.92 0.30 -2.00
CA VAL A 81 7.70 -0.44 -1.70
C VAL A 81 7.73 -0.79 -0.22
N PHE A 82 6.67 -0.43 0.49
CA PHE A 82 6.50 -0.76 1.90
C PHE A 82 5.26 -1.63 2.06
N ILE A 83 5.39 -2.78 2.72
CA ILE A 83 4.27 -3.65 3.04
C ILE A 83 4.15 -3.75 4.55
N GLY A 84 2.97 -3.52 5.09
CA GLY A 84 2.78 -3.61 6.53
C GLY A 84 1.34 -3.43 6.99
N ILE A 85 1.19 -3.23 8.30
CA ILE A 85 -0.07 -2.98 8.98
C ILE A 85 -0.02 -1.64 9.69
N GLU A 86 -1.19 -1.08 9.95
CA GLU A 86 -1.33 0.16 10.72
C GLU A 86 -1.33 -0.11 12.22
N VAL A 87 -0.55 0.69 12.96
CA VAL A 87 -0.35 0.58 14.40
C VAL A 87 -0.61 1.90 15.11
N LYS A 88 -0.94 1.87 16.40
CA LYS A 88 -1.22 3.06 17.21
C LYS A 88 0.08 3.78 17.64
N SER A 89 1.14 3.02 17.92
CA SER A 89 2.46 3.51 18.34
C SER A 89 3.61 2.68 17.76
N PHE A 90 4.86 3.12 17.95
CA PHE A 90 6.07 2.36 17.57
C PHE A 90 6.78 1.71 18.76
N GLU A 91 6.01 1.35 19.78
CA GLU A 91 6.55 0.64 20.94
C GLU A 91 6.63 -0.86 20.66
N ASN A 92 7.71 -1.50 21.12
CA ASN A 92 7.92 -2.96 21.04
C ASN A 92 7.85 -3.54 19.62
N ILE A 93 8.39 -2.83 18.64
CA ILE A 93 8.41 -3.28 17.24
C ILE A 93 9.49 -4.37 17.05
N PRO A 94 9.16 -5.50 16.39
CA PRO A 94 10.12 -6.54 16.07
C PRO A 94 11.34 -6.01 15.30
N LEU A 95 12.53 -6.53 15.59
CA LEU A 95 13.79 -6.05 15.03
C LEU A 95 13.84 -6.06 13.49
N GLU A 96 13.20 -7.06 12.86
CA GLU A 96 13.17 -7.22 11.40
C GLU A 96 12.11 -6.34 10.71
N MET A 97 11.37 -5.53 11.46
CA MET A 97 10.37 -4.61 10.93
C MET A 97 10.84 -3.16 10.94
N PHE A 98 10.29 -2.40 10.00
CA PHE A 98 10.55 -1.00 9.78
C PHE A 98 9.30 -0.19 10.08
N CYS A 99 9.49 1.02 10.60
CA CYS A 99 8.42 1.96 10.90
C CYS A 99 8.31 3.01 9.80
N LYS A 100 7.09 3.39 9.45
CA LYS A 100 6.80 4.44 8.47
C LYS A 100 5.65 5.32 8.95
N ILE A 101 5.82 6.64 8.88
CA ILE A 101 4.73 7.59 9.10
C ILE A 101 4.35 8.17 7.73
N LEU A 102 3.08 8.04 7.36
CA LEU A 102 2.49 8.79 6.26
C LEU A 102 1.84 10.06 6.82
N PRO A 103 2.12 11.24 6.25
CA PRO A 103 1.62 12.51 6.80
C PRO A 103 0.09 12.59 6.79
N LYS A 104 -0.46 13.37 7.73
CA LYS A 104 -1.87 13.78 7.71
C LYS A 104 -2.21 14.46 6.39
N THR A 105 -3.23 13.94 5.71
CA THR A 105 -3.70 14.48 4.43
C THR A 105 -5.13 14.00 4.14
N LYS A 106 -5.76 14.60 3.12
CA LYS A 106 -6.95 14.04 2.50
C LYS A 106 -6.55 12.93 1.53
N TYR A 107 -7.44 11.96 1.37
CA TYR A 107 -7.27 10.89 0.39
C TYR A 107 -8.50 10.81 -0.52
N ALA A 108 -8.25 10.65 -1.82
CA ALA A 108 -9.21 10.05 -2.73
C ALA A 108 -9.04 8.53 -2.66
N VAL A 109 -10.10 7.82 -2.27
CA VAL A 109 -10.11 6.36 -2.14
C VAL A 109 -10.95 5.78 -3.27
N PHE A 110 -10.34 4.90 -4.06
CA PHE A 110 -10.97 4.21 -5.17
C PHE A 110 -11.07 2.73 -4.84
N THR A 111 -12.28 2.18 -4.89
CA THR A 111 -12.46 0.73 -4.79
C THR A 111 -12.47 0.14 -6.19
N ALA A 112 -11.48 -0.70 -6.46
CA ALA A 112 -11.40 -1.55 -7.65
C ALA A 112 -11.91 -2.95 -7.32
N LYS A 113 -12.54 -3.62 -8.29
CA LYS A 113 -13.02 -5.00 -8.15
C LYS A 113 -12.48 -5.90 -9.27
N GLY A 114 -11.99 -7.10 -8.92
CA GLY A 114 -11.51 -8.11 -9.85
C GLY A 114 -10.47 -7.55 -10.83
N ASP A 115 -10.72 -7.68 -12.14
CA ASP A 115 -9.79 -7.23 -13.17
C ASP A 115 -9.53 -5.71 -13.20
N GLU A 116 -10.34 -4.89 -12.52
CA GLU A 116 -10.09 -3.44 -12.41
C GLU A 116 -8.74 -3.13 -11.74
N PHE A 117 -8.15 -4.04 -10.95
CA PHE A 117 -6.85 -3.82 -10.29
C PHE A 117 -5.75 -3.44 -11.30
N LYS A 118 -5.77 -4.08 -12.47
CA LYS A 118 -4.72 -3.97 -13.49
C LYS A 118 -4.72 -2.60 -14.16
N THR A 119 -5.87 -1.93 -14.21
CA THR A 119 -6.05 -0.63 -14.87
C THR A 119 -6.30 0.50 -13.88
N ALA A 120 -6.43 0.20 -12.58
CA ALA A 120 -6.74 1.18 -11.54
C ALA A 120 -5.79 2.39 -11.56
N ASN A 121 -4.48 2.17 -11.69
CA ASN A 121 -3.50 3.25 -11.77
C ASN A 121 -3.71 4.15 -12.99
N ASP A 122 -3.96 3.57 -14.17
CA ASP A 122 -4.22 4.36 -15.37
C ASP A 122 -5.50 5.19 -15.23
N THR A 123 -6.60 4.58 -14.76
CA THR A 123 -7.85 5.30 -14.52
C THR A 123 -7.66 6.41 -13.47
N ILE A 124 -6.90 6.18 -12.41
CA ILE A 124 -6.66 7.18 -11.36
C ILE A 124 -5.82 8.34 -11.89
N TYR A 125 -4.63 8.05 -12.43
CA TYR A 125 -3.61 9.06 -12.72
C TYR A 125 -3.73 9.70 -14.10
N ASN A 126 -4.25 8.96 -15.09
CA ASN A 126 -4.39 9.46 -16.46
C ASN A 126 -5.81 9.95 -16.78
N GLU A 127 -6.83 9.52 -16.04
CA GLU A 127 -8.22 9.92 -16.28
C GLU A 127 -8.80 10.77 -15.15
N TRP A 128 -8.89 10.24 -13.93
CA TRP A 128 -9.60 10.93 -12.84
C TRP A 128 -8.84 12.16 -12.33
N LEU A 129 -7.57 12.01 -11.97
CA LEU A 129 -6.79 13.06 -11.32
C LEU A 129 -6.64 14.31 -12.22
N PRO A 130 -6.29 14.21 -13.53
CA PRO A 130 -6.19 15.36 -14.42
C PRO A 130 -7.51 16.09 -14.65
N ASN A 131 -8.64 15.38 -14.57
CA ASN A 131 -9.98 15.94 -14.73
C ASN A 131 -10.65 16.32 -13.40
N SER A 132 -9.97 16.11 -12.27
CA SER A 132 -10.44 16.50 -10.94
C SER A 132 -10.02 17.92 -10.58
N LYS A 133 -10.60 18.47 -9.51
CA LYS A 133 -10.15 19.73 -8.90
C LYS A 133 -8.95 19.56 -7.94
N HIS A 134 -8.45 18.33 -7.79
CA HIS A 134 -7.48 17.96 -6.77
C HIS A 134 -6.08 17.85 -7.37
N LYS A 135 -5.08 18.02 -6.51
CA LYS A 135 -3.67 17.71 -6.84
C LYS A 135 -3.14 16.68 -5.87
N GLU A 136 -2.11 15.95 -6.25
CA GLU A 136 -1.39 15.10 -5.30
C GLU A 136 -0.79 15.93 -4.18
N ALA A 137 -1.04 15.51 -2.94
CA ALA A 137 -0.43 16.10 -1.75
C ALA A 137 0.99 15.56 -1.53
N HIS A 138 1.20 14.27 -1.79
CA HIS A 138 2.45 13.56 -1.59
C HIS A 138 2.67 12.53 -2.71
N SER A 139 3.92 12.26 -3.06
CA SER A 139 4.28 11.29 -4.11
C SER A 139 4.32 9.86 -3.57
N TYR A 140 3.17 9.36 -3.13
CA TYR A 140 2.96 7.96 -2.81
C TYR A 140 1.51 7.56 -3.06
N GLN A 141 1.29 6.25 -3.22
CA GLN A 141 -0.03 5.64 -3.27
C GLN A 141 -0.08 4.47 -2.28
N ILE A 142 -1.26 4.21 -1.72
CA ILE A 142 -1.50 3.04 -0.86
C ILE A 142 -2.48 2.11 -1.56
N GLN A 143 -2.17 0.83 -1.62
CA GLN A 143 -3.12 -0.24 -1.86
C GLN A 143 -3.47 -0.88 -0.51
N ALA A 144 -4.74 -0.82 -0.13
CA ALA A 144 -5.22 -1.29 1.16
C ALA A 144 -6.07 -2.56 0.98
N TYR A 145 -5.55 -3.66 1.51
CA TYR A 145 -6.12 -4.99 1.42
C TYR A 145 -6.95 -5.26 2.66
N ASP A 146 -8.25 -5.49 2.47
CA ASP A 146 -9.18 -5.92 3.51
C ASP A 146 -9.39 -7.43 3.38
N SER A 147 -8.99 -8.22 4.39
CA SER A 147 -9.09 -9.68 4.35
C SER A 147 -10.52 -10.20 4.20
N ASN A 148 -11.53 -9.37 4.46
CA ASN A 148 -12.94 -9.75 4.26
C ASN A 148 -13.43 -9.58 2.82
N ARG A 149 -12.66 -8.88 1.98
CA ARG A 149 -13.04 -8.57 0.59
C ARG A 149 -11.96 -8.90 -0.42
N PHE A 150 -10.72 -9.11 -0.02
CA PHE A 150 -9.63 -9.51 -0.91
C PHE A 150 -9.36 -11.01 -0.79
N PHE A 151 -9.75 -11.76 -1.82
CA PHE A 151 -9.67 -13.22 -1.87
C PHE A 151 -8.53 -13.73 -2.79
N GLY A 152 -7.68 -12.83 -3.27
CA GLY A 152 -6.59 -13.10 -4.21
C GLY A 152 -6.71 -12.31 -5.52
N MET A 153 -5.58 -12.16 -6.22
CA MET A 153 -5.48 -11.30 -7.41
C MET A 153 -6.32 -11.80 -8.60
N ASP A 154 -6.50 -13.10 -8.73
CA ASP A 154 -7.26 -13.72 -9.83
C ASP A 154 -8.75 -13.94 -9.51
N ASN A 155 -9.19 -13.55 -8.30
CA ASN A 155 -10.58 -13.69 -7.91
C ASN A 155 -11.38 -12.44 -8.30
N LEU A 156 -12.39 -12.61 -9.17
CA LEU A 156 -13.23 -11.53 -9.68
C LEU A 156 -14.10 -10.85 -8.61
N ASP A 157 -14.31 -11.52 -7.47
CA ASP A 157 -15.00 -10.94 -6.32
C ASP A 157 -14.08 -10.21 -5.35
N SER A 158 -12.76 -10.28 -5.55
CA SER A 158 -11.83 -9.50 -4.75
C SER A 158 -12.06 -8.00 -4.96
N GLU A 159 -11.95 -7.23 -3.88
CA GLU A 159 -11.90 -5.77 -3.91
C GLU A 159 -10.59 -5.26 -3.30
N LEU A 160 -10.08 -4.16 -3.85
CA LEU A 160 -8.87 -3.48 -3.39
C LEU A 160 -9.09 -1.97 -3.38
N ASP A 161 -8.71 -1.32 -2.29
CA ASP A 161 -8.85 0.12 -2.17
C ASP A 161 -7.51 0.82 -2.46
N PHE A 162 -7.53 1.77 -3.40
CA PHE A 162 -6.40 2.61 -3.74
C PHE A 162 -6.57 3.98 -3.10
N TYR A 163 -5.64 4.38 -2.25
CA TYR A 163 -5.64 5.67 -1.57
C TYR A 163 -4.60 6.56 -2.24
N VAL A 164 -5.06 7.70 -2.77
CA VAL A 164 -4.23 8.72 -3.40
C VAL A 164 -4.27 9.97 -2.50
N PRO A 165 -3.14 10.41 -1.94
CA PRO A 165 -3.10 11.59 -1.08
C PRO A 165 -3.34 12.85 -1.93
N ILE A 166 -4.34 13.65 -1.56
CA ILE A 166 -4.79 14.82 -2.33
C ILE A 166 -4.83 16.11 -1.51
N LYS A 167 -4.76 17.25 -2.21
CA LYS A 167 -4.98 18.61 -1.69
C LYS A 167 -5.81 19.45 -2.66
#